data_AF-W0GRI8-F1
#
_entry.id   AF-W0GRI8-F1
#
_cell.length_a   1.000
_cell.length_b   1.000
_cell.length_c   1.000
_cell.angle_alpha   90.00
_cell.angle_beta   90.00
_cell.angle_gamma   90.00
#
_symmetry.space_group_name_H-M   'P 1'
#
loop_
_entity.id
_entity.type
_entity.pdbx_description
1 polymer ?
#
loop_
_entity_poly.entity_id
_entity_poly.type
_entity_poly.pdbx_seq_one_letter_code
_entity_poly.pdbx_strand_id
1 'polypeptide(L)'
;MGIGLNVGEWELLQRNVGEWRGWFDSLDRTLQCTKRQPSLLTLKPAPPGVPLNLTLLLWPEGAGSSSPHKLPAGEPEKRIVQSFMRLDPDMGVFGTGSFSRGTLYRSTWTKLYAEFGFLHDQRRHRLVLLWDGAGELDRIVLIREFLAGSSALERPPLEPDQLIGDWRCDLPSPGDNICFSASDLDRWIFLPDGGAFLAPAQIDSHQPFSIEALWLSSATRLERISRRYSEHGALSSVNHQLLTR
;
A
#
# COMPACT_ATOMS: atom_id res chain seq x y z
N MET A 1 -22.04 23.33 3.69
CA MET A 1 -21.11 23.69 4.78
C MET A 1 -19.88 22.81 4.64
N GLY A 2 -18.71 23.41 4.42
CA GLY A 2 -17.41 22.74 4.45
C GLY A 2 -17.07 21.81 3.29
N ILE A 3 -17.24 22.26 2.03
CA ILE A 3 -16.66 21.55 0.87
C ILE A 3 -15.16 21.81 0.92
N GLY A 4 -14.41 20.90 1.56
CA GLY A 4 -12.96 20.83 1.41
C GLY A 4 -12.64 20.77 -0.09
N LEU A 5 -11.75 21.65 -0.53
CA LEU A 5 -11.34 21.82 -1.92
C LEU A 5 -11.27 20.47 -2.65
N ASN A 6 -12.14 20.29 -3.64
CA ASN A 6 -12.20 19.11 -4.49
C ASN A 6 -11.00 19.14 -5.44
N VAL A 7 -9.80 18.99 -4.87
CA VAL A 7 -8.57 18.62 -5.58
C VAL A 7 -8.93 17.34 -6.32
N GLY A 8 -8.79 17.33 -7.65
CA GLY A 8 -9.19 16.17 -8.44
C GLY A 8 -8.41 14.94 -7.97
N GLU A 9 -9.04 13.76 -7.91
CA GLU A 9 -8.36 12.51 -7.50
C GLU A 9 -7.05 12.27 -8.30
N TRP A 10 -7.02 12.78 -9.53
CA TRP A 10 -5.85 12.84 -10.39
C TRP A 10 -4.68 13.66 -9.81
N GLU A 11 -4.96 14.83 -9.23
CA GLU A 11 -3.98 15.69 -8.56
C GLU A 11 -3.46 15.04 -7.27
N LEU A 12 -4.32 14.29 -6.57
CA LEU A 12 -3.90 13.49 -5.41
C LEU A 12 -2.93 12.38 -5.82
N LEU A 13 -3.18 11.71 -6.94
CA LEU A 13 -2.27 10.69 -7.46
C LEU A 13 -0.92 11.29 -7.86
N GLN A 14 -0.92 12.51 -8.41
CA GLN A 14 0.30 13.23 -8.77
C GLN A 14 1.23 13.52 -7.57
N ARG A 15 0.76 13.43 -6.32
CA ARG A 15 1.64 13.47 -5.14
C ARG A 15 2.67 12.34 -5.10
N ASN A 16 2.43 11.25 -5.84
CA ASN A 16 3.37 10.14 -5.98
C ASN A 16 4.46 10.37 -7.05
N VAL A 17 4.43 11.50 -7.76
CA VAL A 17 5.46 11.86 -8.74
C VAL A 17 6.83 11.91 -8.08
N GLY A 18 7.81 11.28 -8.73
CA GLY A 18 9.17 11.21 -8.23
C GLY A 18 9.89 9.95 -8.68
N GLU A 19 11.16 9.87 -8.29
CA GLU A 19 11.97 8.67 -8.41
C GLU A 19 12.06 8.00 -7.05
N TRP A 20 11.51 6.79 -6.95
CA TRP A 20 11.37 6.01 -5.74
C TRP A 20 12.28 4.79 -5.82
N ARG A 21 13.24 4.70 -4.90
CA ARG A 21 14.20 3.59 -4.82
C ARG A 21 13.84 2.71 -3.64
N GLY A 22 14.07 1.41 -3.73
CA GLY A 22 13.73 0.52 -2.63
C GLY A 22 13.76 -0.94 -3.01
N TRP A 23 12.98 -1.74 -2.30
CA TRP A 23 12.91 -3.19 -2.52
C TRP A 23 11.50 -3.71 -2.60
N PHE A 24 11.34 -4.76 -3.40
CA PHE A 24 10.19 -5.65 -3.42
C PHE A 24 10.56 -6.91 -2.65
N ASP A 25 10.01 -7.05 -1.45
CA ASP A 25 10.16 -8.23 -0.61
C ASP A 25 8.95 -9.13 -0.79
N SER A 26 9.15 -10.32 -1.35
CA SER A 26 8.13 -11.36 -1.39
C SER A 26 8.20 -12.16 -0.10
N LEU A 27 7.12 -12.14 0.67
CA LEU A 27 6.98 -12.88 1.91
C LEU A 27 6.07 -14.09 1.69
N ASP A 28 6.41 -15.20 2.35
CA ASP A 28 5.52 -16.36 2.44
C ASP A 28 4.44 -16.19 3.52
N ARG A 29 3.62 -17.22 3.71
CA ARG A 29 2.53 -17.22 4.72
C ARG A 29 3.04 -17.16 6.17
N THR A 30 4.33 -17.43 6.40
CA THR A 30 4.99 -17.30 7.71
C THR A 30 5.72 -15.96 7.87
N LEU A 31 5.53 -15.04 6.91
CA LEU A 31 6.17 -13.72 6.83
C LEU A 31 7.68 -13.77 6.62
N GLN A 32 8.23 -14.92 6.23
CA GLN A 32 9.64 -15.02 5.89
C GLN A 32 9.88 -14.46 4.49
N CYS A 33 10.91 -13.64 4.35
CA CYS A 33 11.29 -13.06 3.06
C CYS A 33 11.93 -14.13 2.19
N THR A 34 11.24 -14.52 1.12
CA THR A 34 11.69 -15.54 0.16
C THR A 34 12.44 -14.94 -1.02
N LYS A 35 12.20 -13.66 -1.33
CA LYS A 35 12.88 -12.94 -2.41
C LYS A 35 12.93 -11.45 -2.10
N ARG A 36 14.09 -10.82 -2.27
CA ARG A 36 14.26 -9.36 -2.20
C ARG A 36 14.84 -8.82 -3.51
N GLN A 37 14.05 -8.01 -4.21
CA GLN A 37 14.48 -7.38 -5.47
C GLN A 37 14.68 -5.88 -5.31
N PRO A 38 15.88 -5.34 -5.60
CA PRO A 38 16.09 -3.91 -5.69
C PRO A 38 15.26 -3.30 -6.83
N SER A 39 14.78 -2.09 -6.62
CA SER A 39 13.85 -1.42 -7.54
C SER A 39 14.11 0.07 -7.68
N LEU A 40 13.76 0.59 -8.86
CA LEU A 40 13.60 2.01 -9.15
C LEU A 40 12.26 2.21 -9.85
N LEU A 41 11.38 2.98 -9.22
CA LEU A 41 10.11 3.36 -9.77
C LEU A 41 10.11 4.86 -10.05
N THR A 42 9.90 5.23 -11.29
CA THR A 42 9.81 6.62 -11.74
C THR A 42 8.37 6.92 -12.13
N LEU A 43 7.73 7.85 -11.43
CA LEU A 43 6.50 8.50 -11.88
C LEU A 43 6.86 9.89 -12.38
N LYS A 44 6.56 10.18 -13.65
CA LYS A 44 6.70 11.52 -14.22
C LYS A 44 5.36 12.01 -14.74
N PRO A 45 4.95 13.25 -14.42
CA PRO A 45 3.90 13.89 -15.19
C PRO A 45 4.42 14.04 -16.61
N ALA A 46 3.56 13.83 -17.58
CA ALA A 46 3.85 14.21 -18.93
C ALA A 46 3.25 15.62 -19.19
N PRO A 47 3.50 16.26 -20.35
CA PRO A 47 2.99 17.62 -20.64
C PRO A 47 1.48 17.80 -20.37
N PRO A 48 0.95 19.04 -20.33
CA PRO A 48 -0.48 19.27 -20.10
C PRO A 48 -1.36 18.43 -21.04
N GLY A 49 -2.27 17.62 -20.48
CA GLY A 49 -3.11 16.67 -21.24
C GLY A 49 -2.48 15.30 -21.51
N VAL A 50 -1.31 14.99 -20.94
CA VAL A 50 -0.55 13.76 -21.21
C VAL A 50 -0.50 12.89 -19.93
N PRO A 51 -0.55 11.54 -20.06
CA PRO A 51 -0.76 10.62 -18.94
C PRO A 51 0.36 10.66 -17.91
N LEU A 52 0.05 10.27 -16.67
CA LEU A 52 1.06 9.95 -15.66
C LEU A 52 1.81 8.69 -16.13
N ASN A 53 3.11 8.81 -16.36
CA ASN A 53 3.93 7.69 -16.83
C ASN A 53 4.69 7.06 -15.69
N LEU A 54 4.48 5.76 -15.49
CA LEU A 54 5.20 4.91 -14.55
C LEU A 54 6.22 4.08 -15.33
N THR A 55 7.47 4.12 -14.89
CA THR A 55 8.49 3.14 -15.26
C THR A 55 9.00 2.46 -14.00
N LEU A 56 8.90 1.14 -13.93
CA LEU A 56 9.47 0.33 -12.84
C LEU A 56 10.59 -0.52 -13.41
N LEU A 57 11.77 -0.40 -12.81
CA LEU A 57 12.95 -1.22 -13.05
C LEU A 57 13.18 -2.11 -11.84
N LEU A 58 13.45 -3.40 -12.09
CA LEU A 58 13.78 -4.39 -11.07
C LEU A 58 15.11 -5.04 -11.43
N TRP A 59 16.00 -5.15 -10.45
CA TRP A 59 17.29 -5.81 -10.59
C TRP A 59 17.25 -7.24 -10.04
N PRO A 60 18.20 -8.09 -10.45
CA PRO A 60 18.41 -9.40 -9.83
C PRO A 60 18.64 -9.29 -8.32
N GLU A 61 18.30 -10.36 -7.61
CA GLU A 61 18.62 -10.49 -6.19
C GLU A 61 20.15 -10.41 -5.98
N GLY A 62 20.56 -9.73 -4.92
CA GLY A 62 21.99 -9.53 -4.61
C GLY A 62 22.71 -8.44 -5.42
N ALA A 63 22.10 -7.87 -6.48
CA ALA A 63 22.71 -6.76 -7.25
C ALA A 63 22.71 -5.42 -6.48
N GLY A 64 21.93 -5.32 -5.40
CA GLY A 64 21.73 -4.10 -4.64
C GLY A 64 22.85 -3.78 -3.65
N SER A 65 23.01 -2.50 -3.34
CA SER A 65 23.71 -2.07 -2.13
C SER A 65 22.87 -2.38 -0.89
N SER A 66 23.51 -2.52 0.27
CA SER A 66 22.80 -2.52 1.56
C SER A 66 22.04 -1.22 1.83
N SER A 67 22.34 -0.14 1.09
CA SER A 67 21.66 1.15 1.20
C SER A 67 20.50 1.27 0.20
N PRO A 68 19.30 1.70 0.64
CA PRO A 68 18.16 1.95 -0.24
C PRO A 68 18.39 3.12 -1.20
N HIS A 69 19.31 4.01 -0.85
CA HIS A 69 19.51 5.28 -1.54
C HIS A 69 20.43 5.13 -2.76
N LYS A 70 21.17 4.03 -2.86
CA LYS A 70 22.11 3.77 -3.95
C LYS A 70 21.50 2.80 -4.96
N LEU A 71 21.50 3.18 -6.23
CA LEU A 71 21.06 2.29 -7.29
C LEU A 71 22.01 1.08 -7.42
N PRO A 72 21.47 -0.12 -7.70
CA PRO A 72 22.27 -1.27 -8.07
C PRO A 72 23.19 -0.95 -9.26
N ALA A 73 24.37 -1.55 -9.28
CA ALA A 73 25.21 -1.55 -10.47
C ALA A 73 24.70 -2.62 -11.47
N GLY A 74 24.89 -2.37 -12.76
CA GLY A 74 24.45 -3.28 -13.83
C GLY A 74 23.02 -3.03 -14.32
N GLU A 75 22.57 -3.87 -15.24
CA GLU A 75 21.29 -3.72 -15.93
C GLU A 75 20.12 -4.32 -15.13
N PRO A 76 18.94 -3.69 -15.17
CA PRO A 76 17.74 -4.29 -14.60
C PRO A 76 17.32 -5.54 -15.39
N GLU A 77 16.88 -6.58 -14.69
CA GLU A 77 16.36 -7.80 -15.33
C GLU A 77 14.95 -7.63 -15.87
N LYS A 78 14.19 -6.68 -15.32
CA LYS A 78 12.80 -6.43 -15.71
C LYS A 78 12.49 -4.95 -15.73
N ARG A 79 11.80 -4.55 -16.80
CA ARG A 79 11.26 -3.20 -17.01
C ARG A 79 9.77 -3.28 -17.26
N ILE A 80 9.00 -2.53 -16.49
CA ILE A 80 7.55 -2.36 -16.65
C ILE A 80 7.28 -0.89 -16.94
N VAL A 81 6.48 -0.61 -17.97
CA VAL A 81 6.06 0.74 -18.33
C VAL A 81 4.54 0.78 -18.38
N GLN A 82 3.95 1.77 -17.70
CA GLN A 82 2.51 2.01 -17.67
C GLN A 82 2.22 3.50 -17.86
N SER A 83 1.11 3.80 -18.54
CA SER A 83 0.65 5.16 -18.75
C SER A 83 -0.80 5.26 -18.27
N PHE A 84 -1.04 6.16 -17.33
CA PHE A 84 -2.38 6.39 -16.76
C PHE A 84 -2.97 7.66 -17.37
N MET A 85 -4.08 7.53 -18.09
CA MET A 85 -4.83 8.68 -18.64
C MET A 85 -5.99 9.11 -17.72
N ARG A 86 -6.42 8.20 -16.86
CA ARG A 86 -7.52 8.32 -15.91
C ARG A 86 -7.25 7.38 -14.74
N LEU A 87 -7.99 7.53 -13.66
CA LEU A 87 -8.02 6.55 -12.59
C LEU A 87 -8.88 5.36 -12.99
N ASP A 88 -8.43 4.17 -12.64
CA ASP A 88 -9.21 2.95 -12.83
C ASP A 88 -10.35 2.91 -11.79
N PRO A 89 -11.52 2.32 -12.11
CA PRO A 89 -12.66 2.30 -11.18
C PRO A 89 -12.41 1.56 -9.85
N ASP A 90 -11.38 0.72 -9.80
CA ASP A 90 -10.94 -0.02 -8.62
C ASP A 90 -9.91 0.74 -7.76
N MET A 91 -9.53 1.95 -8.19
CA MET A 91 -8.54 2.77 -7.51
C MET A 91 -9.21 3.75 -6.54
N GLY A 92 -8.78 3.75 -5.28
CA GLY A 92 -9.02 4.83 -4.33
C GLY A 92 -7.77 5.68 -4.18
N VAL A 93 -7.89 7.00 -4.25
CA VAL A 93 -6.79 7.95 -4.05
C VAL A 93 -7.21 8.97 -3.01
N PHE A 94 -6.35 9.24 -2.03
CA PHE A 94 -6.71 9.96 -0.81
C PHE A 94 -5.89 11.24 -0.61
N GLY A 95 -6.35 12.11 0.30
CA GLY A 95 -5.77 13.45 0.52
C GLY A 95 -4.28 13.45 0.87
N THR A 96 -3.78 12.38 1.48
CA THR A 96 -2.36 12.19 1.81
C THR A 96 -1.50 11.87 0.58
N GLY A 97 -2.11 11.54 -0.56
CA GLY A 97 -1.46 10.93 -1.73
C GLY A 97 -1.35 9.41 -1.61
N SER A 98 -1.77 8.82 -0.49
CA SER A 98 -1.96 7.38 -0.37
C SER A 98 -3.04 6.90 -1.34
N PHE A 99 -2.94 5.64 -1.76
CA PHE A 99 -3.87 5.04 -2.71
C PHE A 99 -4.10 3.56 -2.40
N SER A 100 -5.13 2.99 -3.01
CA SER A 100 -5.32 1.55 -3.09
C SER A 100 -5.87 1.14 -4.45
N ARG A 101 -5.41 0.02 -4.98
CA ARG A 101 -5.92 -0.60 -6.22
C ARG A 101 -6.12 -2.09 -5.98
N GLY A 102 -6.94 -2.78 -6.78
CA GLY A 102 -7.13 -4.20 -6.60
C GLY A 102 -8.26 -4.74 -7.46
N THR A 103 -8.53 -6.02 -7.40
CA THR A 103 -9.59 -6.62 -8.21
C THR A 103 -10.94 -5.93 -7.95
N LEU A 104 -11.65 -5.51 -9.01
CA LEU A 104 -12.97 -4.86 -8.93
C LEU A 104 -14.09 -5.88 -8.69
N TYR A 105 -14.02 -7.00 -9.41
CA TYR A 105 -14.96 -8.11 -9.31
C TYR A 105 -14.20 -9.42 -9.24
N ARG A 106 -14.48 -10.20 -8.20
CA ARG A 106 -14.01 -11.58 -8.09
C ARG A 106 -14.71 -12.43 -9.16
N SER A 107 -13.95 -13.23 -9.90
CA SER A 107 -14.48 -14.28 -10.76
C SER A 107 -13.63 -15.52 -10.66
N THR A 108 -14.09 -16.64 -11.22
CA THR A 108 -13.29 -17.88 -11.31
C THR A 108 -12.04 -17.74 -12.19
N TRP A 109 -11.93 -16.66 -12.97
CA TRP A 109 -10.83 -16.40 -13.90
C TRP A 109 -9.90 -15.26 -13.45
N THR A 110 -10.33 -14.44 -12.48
CA THR A 110 -9.54 -13.33 -11.94
C THR A 110 -8.96 -13.71 -10.58
N LYS A 111 -7.63 -13.74 -10.48
CA LYS A 111 -6.95 -13.81 -9.18
C LYS A 111 -7.27 -12.54 -8.38
N LEU A 112 -7.66 -12.71 -7.13
CA LEU A 112 -7.88 -11.57 -6.26
C LEU A 112 -6.53 -10.98 -5.86
N TYR A 113 -6.40 -9.66 -5.96
CA TYR A 113 -5.29 -8.95 -5.35
C TYR A 113 -5.75 -7.60 -4.81
N ALA A 114 -5.02 -7.10 -3.82
CA ALA A 114 -5.17 -5.75 -3.29
C ALA A 114 -3.78 -5.14 -3.07
N GLU A 115 -3.59 -3.94 -3.61
CA GLU A 115 -2.44 -3.07 -3.36
C GLU A 115 -2.89 -1.89 -2.50
N PHE A 116 -2.10 -1.60 -1.48
CA PHE A 116 -2.23 -0.44 -0.62
C PHE A 116 -0.92 0.33 -0.69
N GLY A 117 -0.95 1.56 -1.17
CA GLY A 117 0.22 2.42 -1.23
C GLY A 117 0.08 3.58 -0.27
N PHE A 118 0.88 3.61 0.78
CA PHE A 118 0.93 4.74 1.70
C PHE A 118 2.04 5.70 1.32
N LEU A 119 1.78 7.00 1.44
CA LEU A 119 2.74 8.08 1.18
C LEU A 119 2.82 9.00 2.40
N HIS A 120 4.03 9.16 2.94
CA HIS A 120 4.31 10.13 3.99
C HIS A 120 5.73 10.66 3.82
N ASP A 121 5.85 11.98 3.74
CA ASP A 121 7.10 12.69 3.46
C ASP A 121 7.83 12.10 2.23
N GLN A 122 9.03 11.55 2.45
CA GLN A 122 9.93 11.03 1.42
C GLN A 122 9.94 9.49 1.41
N ARG A 123 8.90 8.87 1.97
CA ARG A 123 8.74 7.42 2.06
C ARG A 123 7.44 6.97 1.42
N ARG A 124 7.50 5.81 0.79
CA ARG A 124 6.30 5.02 0.52
C ARG A 124 6.43 3.63 1.12
N HIS A 125 5.32 3.15 1.64
CA HIS A 125 5.15 1.80 2.10
C HIS A 125 4.00 1.20 1.31
N ARG A 126 4.28 0.25 0.42
CA ARG A 126 3.24 -0.41 -0.37
C ARG A 126 3.14 -1.87 0.00
N LEU A 127 1.92 -2.35 0.14
CA LEU A 127 1.61 -3.73 0.46
C LEU A 127 0.72 -4.30 -0.65
N VAL A 128 1.17 -5.40 -1.26
CA VAL A 128 0.37 -6.18 -2.22
C VAL A 128 0.04 -7.53 -1.61
N LEU A 129 -1.24 -7.84 -1.52
CA LEU A 129 -1.75 -9.14 -1.10
C LEU A 129 -2.36 -9.83 -2.31
N LEU A 130 -1.99 -11.08 -2.56
CA LEU A 130 -2.49 -11.89 -3.68
C LEU A 130 -3.03 -13.22 -3.17
N TRP A 131 -4.23 -13.56 -3.64
CA TRP A 131 -4.84 -14.85 -3.41
C TRP A 131 -4.73 -15.71 -4.67
N ASP A 132 -4.60 -17.02 -4.49
CA ASP A 132 -4.61 -17.97 -5.59
C ASP A 132 -6.02 -18.23 -6.14
N GLY A 133 -6.13 -19.17 -7.08
CA GLY A 133 -7.43 -19.55 -7.68
C GLY A 133 -8.36 -20.29 -6.73
N ALA A 134 -7.85 -20.84 -5.63
CA ALA A 134 -8.64 -21.47 -4.57
C ALA A 134 -9.10 -20.45 -3.51
N GLY A 135 -8.65 -19.19 -3.62
CA GLY A 135 -8.96 -18.14 -2.66
C GLY A 135 -8.11 -18.20 -1.40
N GLU A 136 -7.00 -18.95 -1.40
CA GLU A 136 -6.04 -18.91 -0.30
C GLU A 136 -5.07 -17.74 -0.48
N LEU A 137 -4.69 -17.06 0.60
CA LEU A 137 -3.65 -16.03 0.56
C LEU A 137 -2.32 -16.70 0.16
N ASP A 138 -1.84 -16.39 -1.05
CA ASP A 138 -0.70 -17.04 -1.67
C ASP A 138 0.58 -16.23 -1.50
N ARG A 139 0.49 -14.91 -1.72
CA ARG A 139 1.67 -14.06 -1.77
C ARG A 139 1.44 -12.71 -1.15
N ILE A 140 2.41 -12.31 -0.33
CA ILE A 140 2.50 -10.99 0.29
C ILE A 140 3.73 -10.31 -0.31
N VAL A 141 3.58 -9.11 -0.86
CA VAL A 141 4.72 -8.32 -1.37
C VAL A 141 4.76 -7.00 -0.61
N LEU A 142 5.82 -6.81 0.16
CA LEU A 142 6.10 -5.57 0.87
C LEU A 142 7.10 -4.75 0.05
N ILE A 143 6.70 -3.53 -0.33
CA ILE A 143 7.48 -2.63 -1.16
C ILE A 143 7.79 -1.38 -0.35
N ARG A 144 9.05 -1.24 0.07
CA ARG A 144 9.52 -0.11 0.89
C ARG A 144 10.37 0.79 0.03
N GLU A 145 9.93 2.03 -0.12
CA GLU A 145 10.48 2.97 -1.09
C GLU A 145 10.87 4.29 -0.44
N PHE A 146 11.88 4.92 -1.02
CA PHE A 146 12.54 6.13 -0.57
C PHE A 146 12.65 7.07 -1.76
N LEU A 147 12.32 8.33 -1.55
CA LEU A 147 12.49 9.34 -2.59
C LEU A 147 13.98 9.51 -2.91
N ALA A 148 14.35 9.58 -4.19
CA ALA A 148 15.72 9.78 -4.62
C ALA A 148 16.29 11.09 -4.03
N GLY A 149 17.50 11.01 -3.47
CA GLY A 149 18.14 12.15 -2.80
C GLY A 149 17.68 12.41 -1.36
N SER A 150 16.68 11.67 -0.85
CA SER A 150 16.27 11.76 0.55
C SER A 150 17.25 11.04 1.49
N SER A 151 17.19 11.43 2.76
CA SER A 151 17.82 10.74 3.90
C SER A 151 16.81 9.96 4.75
N ALA A 152 15.62 9.68 4.21
CA ALA A 152 14.55 9.03 4.94
C ALA A 152 14.93 7.59 5.32
N LEU A 153 14.48 7.12 6.47
CA LEU A 153 14.82 5.81 7.03
C LEU A 153 13.58 4.95 7.20
N GLU A 154 13.79 3.64 7.31
CA GLU A 154 12.73 2.70 7.73
C GLU A 154 12.32 2.95 9.17
N ARG A 155 11.04 2.68 9.46
CA ARG A 155 10.57 2.50 10.82
C ARG A 155 11.01 1.12 11.32
N PRO A 156 11.13 0.91 12.64
CA PRO A 156 11.20 -0.43 13.20
C PRO A 156 10.01 -1.29 12.72
N PRO A 157 10.11 -2.63 12.76
CA PRO A 157 8.96 -3.51 12.63
C PRO A 157 7.82 -3.07 13.55
N LEU A 158 6.58 -3.20 13.08
CA LEU A 158 5.43 -2.82 13.88
C LEU A 158 5.20 -3.85 14.99
N GLU A 159 5.05 -3.37 16.21
CA GLU A 159 4.70 -4.18 17.37
C GLU A 159 3.32 -3.77 17.92
N PRO A 160 2.53 -4.70 18.49
CA PRO A 160 1.19 -4.42 18.99
C PRO A 160 1.14 -3.22 19.96
N ASP A 161 2.08 -3.15 20.89
CA ASP A 161 2.17 -2.10 21.91
C ASP A 161 2.30 -0.70 21.31
N GLN A 162 2.80 -0.58 20.08
CA GLN A 162 2.91 0.72 19.41
C GLN A 162 1.54 1.25 18.95
N LEU A 163 0.54 0.39 18.78
CA LEU A 163 -0.81 0.74 18.34
C LEU A 163 -1.78 0.95 19.51
N ILE A 164 -1.54 0.31 20.67
CA ILE A 164 -2.45 0.37 21.82
C ILE A 164 -2.72 1.82 22.25
N GLY A 165 -3.98 2.10 22.57
CA GLY A 165 -4.46 3.40 23.03
C GLY A 165 -5.29 4.15 21.99
N ASP A 166 -5.56 5.42 22.31
CA ASP A 166 -6.46 6.28 21.54
C ASP A 166 -5.80 6.91 20.33
N TRP A 167 -6.52 6.89 19.21
CA TRP A 167 -6.17 7.49 17.94
C TRP A 167 -7.31 8.36 17.44
N ARG A 168 -6.99 9.60 17.11
CA ARG A 168 -7.92 10.61 16.63
C ARG A 168 -7.91 10.65 15.11
N CYS A 169 -9.07 10.59 14.48
CA CYS A 169 -9.18 10.75 13.04
C CYS A 169 -9.08 12.24 12.66
N ASP A 170 -8.26 12.57 11.66
CA ASP A 170 -8.05 13.96 11.20
C ASP A 170 -9.31 14.56 10.55
N LEU A 171 -10.17 13.71 9.95
CA LEU A 171 -11.48 14.09 9.38
C LEU A 171 -12.58 13.26 10.04
N PRO A 172 -12.93 13.53 11.31
CA PRO A 172 -13.78 12.63 12.09
C PRO A 172 -15.26 12.82 11.75
N SER A 173 -15.90 11.73 11.32
CA SER A 173 -17.32 11.49 11.56
C SER A 173 -17.52 10.92 12.97
N PRO A 174 -18.72 11.02 13.57
CA PRO A 174 -18.99 10.39 14.86
C PRO A 174 -18.66 8.88 14.83
N GLY A 175 -17.70 8.45 15.65
CA GLY A 175 -17.22 7.06 15.71
C GLY A 175 -15.95 6.75 14.92
N ASP A 176 -15.32 7.74 14.26
CA ASP A 176 -14.11 7.51 13.44
C ASP A 176 -12.80 7.46 14.25
N ASN A 177 -12.81 7.93 15.50
CA ASN A 177 -11.68 7.71 16.42
C ASN A 177 -11.60 6.23 16.78
N ILE A 178 -10.38 5.72 16.94
CA ILE A 178 -10.13 4.31 17.23
C ILE A 178 -9.37 4.23 18.54
N CYS A 179 -9.77 3.30 19.40
CA CYS A 179 -8.97 2.90 20.55
C CYS A 179 -8.60 1.44 20.34
N PHE A 180 -7.31 1.14 20.14
CA PHE A 180 -6.85 -0.25 20.01
C PHE A 180 -6.60 -0.85 21.38
N SER A 181 -7.27 -1.96 21.67
CA SER A 181 -6.96 -2.85 22.78
C SER A 181 -6.12 -4.04 22.30
N ALA A 182 -5.47 -4.74 23.23
CA ALA A 182 -4.66 -5.92 22.88
C ALA A 182 -5.48 -6.98 22.11
N SER A 183 -6.72 -7.23 22.51
CA SER A 183 -7.61 -8.19 21.84
C SER A 183 -8.00 -7.80 20.41
N ASP A 184 -7.97 -6.50 20.07
CA ASP A 184 -8.24 -6.05 18.71
C ASP A 184 -7.08 -6.39 17.76
N LEU A 185 -5.89 -6.60 18.30
CA LEU A 185 -4.64 -6.76 17.57
C LEU A 185 -4.29 -8.22 17.28
N ASP A 186 -4.95 -9.19 17.91
CA ASP A 186 -4.66 -10.63 17.78
C ASP A 186 -4.76 -11.16 16.34
N ARG A 187 -5.58 -10.51 15.52
CA ARG A 187 -5.79 -10.90 14.11
C ARG A 187 -4.91 -10.15 13.12
N TRP A 188 -4.21 -9.11 13.58
CA TRP A 188 -3.35 -8.31 12.72
C TRP A 188 -2.05 -9.04 12.45
N ILE A 189 -1.63 -8.95 11.20
CA ILE A 189 -0.36 -9.49 10.73
C ILE A 189 0.61 -8.31 10.64
N PHE A 190 1.57 -8.30 11.56
CA PHE A 190 2.56 -7.24 11.68
C PHE A 190 3.71 -7.41 10.69
N LEU A 191 4.16 -6.31 10.12
CA LEU A 191 5.18 -6.27 9.07
C LEU A 191 6.36 -5.38 9.47
N PRO A 192 7.51 -5.52 8.79
CA PRO A 192 8.58 -4.53 8.84
C PRO A 192 8.10 -3.11 8.49
N ASP A 193 8.92 -2.11 8.84
CA ASP A 193 8.71 -0.70 8.46
C ASP A 193 7.35 -0.12 8.90
N GLY A 194 6.89 -0.49 10.10
CA GLY A 194 5.66 0.04 10.69
C GLY A 194 4.37 -0.42 10.01
N GLY A 195 4.44 -1.42 9.13
CA GLY A 195 3.29 -1.94 8.41
C GLY A 195 2.52 -2.99 9.19
N ALA A 196 1.22 -3.12 8.90
CA ALA A 196 0.46 -4.32 9.25
C ALA A 196 -0.73 -4.48 8.30
N PHE A 197 -1.35 -5.66 8.33
CA PHE A 197 -2.59 -5.89 7.60
C PHE A 197 -3.52 -6.87 8.31
N LEU A 198 -4.79 -6.78 7.96
CA LEU A 198 -5.84 -7.72 8.37
C LEU A 198 -6.56 -8.18 7.11
N ALA A 199 -6.46 -9.45 6.79
CA ALA A 199 -7.07 -10.01 5.59
C ALA A 199 -7.45 -11.49 5.80
N PRO A 200 -8.48 -11.99 5.11
CA PRO A 200 -8.84 -13.40 5.16
C PRO A 200 -7.71 -14.27 4.60
N ALA A 201 -7.25 -15.26 5.38
CA ALA A 201 -6.34 -16.28 4.90
C ALA A 201 -6.99 -17.15 3.81
N GLN A 202 -8.30 -17.39 3.94
CA GLN A 202 -9.14 -18.08 2.96
C GLN A 202 -10.37 -17.23 2.64
N ILE A 203 -10.66 -17.05 1.36
CA ILE A 203 -11.83 -16.29 0.90
C ILE A 203 -12.96 -17.26 0.56
N ASP A 204 -14.08 -17.10 1.26
CA ASP A 204 -15.34 -17.75 0.93
C ASP A 204 -16.00 -17.04 -0.25
N SER A 205 -16.47 -17.81 -1.23
CA SER A 205 -17.10 -17.29 -2.45
C SER A 205 -18.46 -16.63 -2.24
N HIS A 206 -19.11 -16.85 -1.11
CA HIS A 206 -20.48 -16.39 -0.84
C HIS A 206 -20.60 -15.46 0.35
N GLN A 207 -19.48 -15.04 0.94
CA GLN A 207 -19.47 -14.14 2.09
C GLN A 207 -18.82 -12.81 1.75
N PRO A 208 -19.33 -11.69 2.29
CA PRO A 208 -18.61 -10.43 2.22
C PRO A 208 -17.30 -10.55 3.00
N PHE A 209 -16.27 -9.83 2.57
CA PHE A 209 -14.99 -9.79 3.25
C PHE A 209 -14.35 -8.41 3.14
N SER A 210 -13.40 -8.15 4.02
CA SER A 210 -12.62 -6.91 4.03
C SER A 210 -11.13 -7.21 4.04
N ILE A 211 -10.37 -6.33 3.40
CA ILE A 211 -8.91 -6.34 3.44
C ILE A 211 -8.49 -4.98 3.95
N GLU A 212 -7.66 -4.96 4.98
CA GLU A 212 -7.19 -3.73 5.59
C GLU A 212 -5.68 -3.72 5.70
N ALA A 213 -5.09 -2.55 5.50
CA ALA A 213 -3.68 -2.31 5.72
C ALA A 213 -3.47 -1.08 6.58
N LEU A 214 -2.39 -1.11 7.36
CA LEU A 214 -1.94 -0.03 8.22
C LEU A 214 -0.50 0.36 7.87
N TRP A 215 -0.18 1.63 8.11
CA TRP A 215 1.20 2.07 8.19
C TRP A 215 1.40 3.12 9.30
N LEU A 216 2.19 2.74 10.30
CA LEU A 216 2.66 3.62 11.39
C LEU A 216 3.90 4.39 10.93
N SER A 217 3.67 5.41 10.10
CA SER A 217 4.71 6.26 9.51
C SER A 217 5.52 7.07 10.53
N SER A 218 4.98 7.33 11.72
CA SER A 218 5.68 7.95 12.85
C SER A 218 5.09 7.43 14.17
N ALA A 219 5.69 7.77 15.32
CA ALA A 219 5.15 7.35 16.62
C ALA A 219 3.72 7.85 16.91
N THR A 220 3.28 8.87 16.18
CA THR A 220 2.01 9.59 16.39
C THR A 220 1.18 9.69 15.11
N ARG A 221 1.54 8.98 14.04
CA ARG A 221 0.84 9.06 12.75
C ARG A 221 0.65 7.68 12.13
N LEU A 222 -0.60 7.28 12.05
CA LEU A 222 -1.06 6.01 11.50
C LEU A 222 -2.00 6.28 10.33
N GLU A 223 -1.80 5.59 9.21
CA GLU A 223 -2.79 5.54 8.15
C GLU A 223 -3.40 4.14 8.07
N ARG A 224 -4.71 4.08 7.82
CA ARG A 224 -5.46 2.85 7.55
C ARG A 224 -6.16 2.96 6.21
N ILE A 225 -6.06 1.93 5.39
CA ILE A 225 -6.87 1.79 4.19
C ILE A 225 -7.60 0.45 4.25
N SER A 226 -8.90 0.46 3.95
CA SER A 226 -9.72 -0.74 3.88
C SER A 226 -10.38 -0.87 2.51
N ARG A 227 -10.37 -2.06 1.92
CA ARG A 227 -11.20 -2.46 0.78
C ARG A 227 -12.27 -3.43 1.27
N ARG A 228 -13.53 -3.17 0.95
CA ARG A 228 -14.65 -4.08 1.29
C ARG A 228 -15.25 -4.68 0.03
N TYR A 229 -15.55 -5.97 0.10
CA TYR A 229 -16.16 -6.74 -0.96
C TYR A 229 -17.51 -7.26 -0.50
N SER A 230 -18.51 -7.14 -1.37
CA SER A 230 -19.85 -7.70 -1.16
C SER A 230 -19.86 -9.23 -1.24
N GLU A 231 -20.97 -9.85 -0.84
CA GLU A 231 -21.23 -11.29 -0.99
C GLU A 231 -21.09 -11.79 -2.44
N HIS A 232 -21.30 -10.91 -3.42
CA HIS A 232 -21.12 -11.21 -4.84
C HIS A 232 -19.68 -11.00 -5.33
N GLY A 233 -18.74 -10.65 -4.43
CA GLY A 233 -17.34 -10.42 -4.76
C GLY A 233 -17.05 -9.13 -5.50
N ALA A 234 -18.03 -8.22 -5.60
CA ALA A 234 -17.85 -6.86 -6.11
C ALA A 234 -17.27 -5.96 -5.02
N LEU A 235 -16.28 -5.13 -5.37
CA LEU A 235 -15.78 -4.07 -4.51
C LEU A 235 -16.91 -3.10 -4.17
N SER A 236 -17.24 -2.98 -2.88
CA SER A 236 -18.33 -2.14 -2.39
C SER A 236 -17.84 -0.79 -1.87
N SER A 237 -16.65 -0.73 -1.27
CA SER A 237 -16.05 0.52 -0.79
C SER A 237 -14.54 0.42 -0.65
N VAL A 238 -13.88 1.57 -0.78
CA VAL A 238 -12.49 1.78 -0.37
C VAL A 238 -12.48 2.99 0.56
N ASN A 239 -12.02 2.80 1.79
CA ASN A 239 -11.99 3.85 2.80
C ASN A 239 -10.55 4.09 3.26
N HIS A 240 -10.27 5.33 3.64
CA HIS A 240 -8.98 5.75 4.19
C HIS A 240 -9.22 6.54 5.48
N GLN A 241 -8.37 6.31 6.46
CA GLN A 241 -8.34 7.05 7.71
C GLN A 241 -6.90 7.49 7.98
N LEU A 242 -6.73 8.78 8.26
CA LEU A 242 -5.51 9.32 8.83
C LEU A 242 -5.75 9.55 10.32
N LEU A 243 -4.94 8.88 11.13
CA LEU A 243 -5.08 8.76 12.57
C LEU A 243 -3.85 9.36 13.27
N THR A 244 -4.08 10.19 14.27
CA THR A 244 -3.04 10.88 15.05
C THR A 244 -3.24 10.69 16.56
N ARG A 245 -2.16 10.75 17.34
CA ARG A 245 -2.20 10.75 18.81
C ARG A 245 -1.18 11.71 19.41
#